data_AF-A0A318UC64-F1
#
_entry.id   AF-A0A318UC64-F1
#
_cell.length_a   1.000
_cell.length_b   1.000
_cell.length_c   1.000
_cell.angle_alpha   90.00
_cell.angle_beta   90.00
_cell.angle_gamma   90.00
#
_symmetry.space_group_name_H-M   'P 1'
#
loop_
_entity.id
_entity.type
_entity.pdbx_description
1 polymer ?
#
loop_
_entity_poly.entity_id
_entity_poly.type
_entity_poly.pdbx_seq_one_letter_code
_entity_poly.pdbx_strand_id
1 'polypeptide(L)'
;MQEQNKEYKTLLDVVEEILDGKDNMEFAKLFDMTQKILFPRWRNETDPNISDDAILLRKRGELYRLLTVDGRFFHNIDGTWTTKRPEFIKN
;
A
#
# COMPACT_ATOMS: atom_id res chain seq x y z
N MET A 1 10.49 -29.22 8.89
CA MET A 1 10.07 -28.15 7.95
C MET A 1 10.16 -26.86 8.71
N GLN A 2 10.97 -25.90 8.25
CA GLN A 2 11.13 -24.63 8.94
C GLN A 2 9.89 -23.77 8.64
N GLU A 3 9.07 -23.53 9.66
CA GLU A 3 8.08 -22.45 9.63
C GLU A 3 8.86 -21.15 9.56
N GLN A 4 8.94 -20.56 8.36
CA GLN A 4 9.43 -19.21 8.22
C GLN A 4 8.49 -18.30 9.00
N ASN A 5 9.05 -17.61 10.00
CA ASN A 5 8.42 -16.53 10.74
C ASN A 5 8.04 -15.44 9.72
N LYS A 6 6.85 -15.56 9.12
CA LYS A 6 6.35 -14.59 8.15
C LYS A 6 5.87 -13.40 8.96
N GLU A 7 6.77 -12.45 9.17
CA GLU A 7 6.49 -11.20 9.88
C GLU A 7 5.18 -10.59 9.35
N TYR A 8 4.27 -10.24 10.25
CA TYR A 8 2.95 -9.75 9.87
C TYR A 8 3.08 -8.34 9.29
N LYS A 9 3.04 -8.23 7.96
CA LYS A 9 3.14 -6.93 7.28
C LYS A 9 1.77 -6.24 7.17
N THR A 10 1.72 -4.97 7.54
CA THR A 10 0.55 -4.10 7.35
C THR A 10 0.46 -3.61 5.89
N LEU A 11 -0.62 -2.90 5.55
CA LEU A 11 -0.74 -2.25 4.23
C LEU A 11 0.41 -1.25 3.99
N LEU A 12 0.78 -0.50 5.02
CA LEU A 12 1.80 0.54 4.90
C LEU A 12 3.20 -0.05 4.82
N ASP A 13 3.50 -1.13 5.54
CA ASP A 13 4.81 -1.81 5.43
C ASP A 13 5.04 -2.32 4.02
N VAL A 14 4.02 -2.95 3.42
CA VAL A 14 4.11 -3.43 2.04
C VAL A 14 4.27 -2.28 1.05
N VAL A 15 3.59 -1.15 1.25
CA VAL A 15 3.73 0.00 0.33
C VAL A 15 5.07 0.70 0.49
N GLU A 16 5.58 0.82 1.71
CA GLU A 16 6.91 1.34 2.00
C GLU A 16 7.97 0.49 1.29
N GLU A 17 7.89 -0.84 1.39
CA GLU A 17 8.78 -1.75 0.67
C GLU A 17 8.65 -1.67 -0.86
N ILE A 18 7.45 -1.44 -1.39
CA ILE A 18 7.24 -1.27 -2.84
C ILE A 18 7.88 0.04 -3.34
N LEU A 19 7.83 1.08 -2.51
CA LEU A 19 8.37 2.41 -2.81
C LEU A 19 9.86 2.53 -2.47
N ASP A 20 10.40 1.64 -1.65
CA ASP A 20 11.81 1.65 -1.28
C ASP A 20 12.71 1.57 -2.52
N GLY A 21 13.67 2.49 -2.60
CA GLY A 21 14.55 2.64 -3.76
C GLY A 21 13.89 3.16 -5.05
N LYS A 22 12.59 3.50 -5.07
CA LYS A 22 11.91 4.08 -6.24
C LYS A 22 11.73 5.58 -6.13
N ASP A 23 11.70 6.28 -7.27
CA ASP A 23 11.48 7.72 -7.29
C ASP A 23 10.02 8.05 -6.95
N ASN A 24 9.09 7.48 -7.71
CA ASN A 24 7.66 7.70 -7.53
C ASN A 24 6.82 6.58 -8.18
N MET A 25 5.56 6.46 -7.78
CA MET A 25 4.64 5.48 -8.36
C MET A 25 3.17 5.93 -8.33
N GLU A 26 2.44 5.66 -9.41
CA GLU A 26 0.99 5.85 -9.46
C GLU A 26 0.28 4.99 -8.41
N PHE A 27 -0.76 5.56 -7.79
CA PHE A 27 -1.58 4.87 -6.79
C PHE A 27 -2.14 3.53 -7.30
N ALA A 28 -2.60 3.47 -8.55
CA ALA A 28 -3.15 2.24 -9.13
C ALA A 28 -2.12 1.10 -9.17
N LYS A 29 -0.87 1.41 -9.53
CA LYS A 29 0.23 0.43 -9.55
C LYS A 29 0.63 0.00 -8.14
N LEU A 30 0.66 0.93 -7.19
CA LEU A 30 0.89 0.61 -5.78
C LEU A 30 -0.16 -0.37 -5.27
N PHE A 31 -1.44 -0.04 -5.46
CA PHE A 31 -2.52 -0.91 -5.02
C PHE A 31 -2.46 -2.29 -5.69
N ASP A 32 -2.15 -2.36 -6.99
CA ASP A 32 -2.01 -3.63 -7.70
C ASP A 32 -0.89 -4.52 -7.14
N MET A 33 0.26 -3.93 -6.80
CA MET A 33 1.37 -4.65 -6.17
C MET A 33 1.03 -5.06 -4.73
N THR A 34 0.41 -4.18 -3.95
CA THR A 34 -0.01 -4.46 -2.57
C THR A 34 -1.05 -5.58 -2.52
N GLN A 35 -2.06 -5.58 -3.40
CA GLN A 35 -3.08 -6.64 -3.40
C GLN A 35 -2.47 -8.00 -3.73
N LYS A 36 -1.50 -8.09 -4.65
CA LYS A 36 -0.85 -9.36 -5.00
C LYS A 36 -0.19 -10.02 -3.79
N ILE A 37 0.30 -9.21 -2.85
CA ILE A 37 0.99 -9.68 -1.64
C ILE A 37 -0.02 -10.03 -0.54
N LEU A 38 -1.01 -9.16 -0.30
CA LEU A 38 -1.86 -9.23 0.89
C LEU A 38 -3.23 -9.87 0.66
N PHE A 39 -3.69 -9.99 -0.58
CA PHE A 39 -5.02 -10.50 -0.90
C PHE A 39 -5.29 -11.91 -0.36
N PRO A 40 -4.36 -12.89 -0.46
CA PRO A 40 -4.60 -14.21 0.14
C PRO A 40 -4.92 -14.15 1.62
N ARG A 41 -4.28 -13.24 2.37
CA ARG A 41 -4.55 -13.04 3.79
C ARG A 41 -5.92 -12.38 4.01
N TRP A 42 -6.20 -11.28 3.31
CA TRP A 42 -7.49 -10.59 3.44
C TRP A 42 -8.67 -11.51 3.13
N ARG A 43 -8.52 -12.38 2.12
CA ARG A 43 -9.52 -13.38 1.75
C ARG A 43 -9.75 -14.40 2.85
N ASN A 44 -8.68 -14.88 3.51
CA ASN A 44 -8.78 -15.83 4.63
C ASN A 44 -9.40 -15.20 5.90
N GLU A 45 -9.19 -13.90 6.11
CA GLU A 45 -9.71 -13.15 7.27
C GLU A 45 -11.15 -12.62 7.05
N THR A 46 -11.68 -12.71 5.83
CA THR A 46 -13.00 -12.16 5.48
C THR A 46 -14.05 -13.26 5.28
N ASP A 47 -15.29 -13.00 5.70
CA ASP A 47 -16.45 -13.85 5.47
C ASP A 47 -16.53 -14.34 4.00
N PRO A 48 -16.62 -15.66 3.75
CA PRO A 48 -16.66 -16.25 2.40
C PRO A 48 -17.76 -15.69 1.48
N ASN A 49 -18.84 -15.14 2.02
CA ASN A 49 -19.95 -14.57 1.25
C ASN A 49 -19.66 -13.18 0.68
N ILE A 50 -18.59 -12.52 1.15
CA ILE A 50 -18.16 -11.24 0.60
C ILE A 50 -17.39 -11.49 -0.69
N SER A 51 -17.78 -10.87 -1.79
CA SER A 51 -17.06 -10.96 -3.06
C SER A 51 -15.65 -10.37 -2.96
N ASP A 52 -14.73 -10.90 -3.74
CA ASP A 52 -13.36 -10.39 -3.85
C ASP A 52 -13.32 -8.91 -4.25
N ASP A 53 -14.17 -8.48 -5.19
CA ASP A 53 -14.30 -7.07 -5.61
C ASP A 53 -14.65 -6.14 -4.44
N ALA A 54 -15.52 -6.59 -3.53
CA ALA A 54 -15.89 -5.81 -2.35
C ALA A 54 -14.73 -5.70 -1.36
N ILE A 55 -13.91 -6.74 -1.20
CA ILE A 55 -12.67 -6.71 -0.40
C ILE A 55 -11.70 -5.71 -1.02
N LEU A 56 -11.45 -5.81 -2.32
CA LEU A 56 -10.52 -4.96 -3.04
C LEU A 56 -10.97 -3.49 -3.03
N LEU A 57 -12.26 -3.21 -3.21
CA LEU A 57 -12.82 -1.86 -3.12
C LEU A 57 -12.57 -1.24 -1.74
N ARG A 58 -12.84 -1.98 -0.67
CA ARG A 58 -12.60 -1.53 0.72
C ARG A 58 -11.12 -1.28 0.97
N LYS A 59 -10.26 -2.22 0.58
CA LYS A 59 -8.80 -2.14 0.80
C LYS A 59 -8.16 -1.03 -0.03
N ARG A 60 -8.67 -0.75 -1.23
CA ARG A 60 -8.24 0.39 -2.04
C ARG A 60 -8.52 1.72 -1.35
N GLY A 61 -9.74 1.90 -0.84
CA GLY A 61 -10.11 3.11 -0.08
C GLY A 61 -9.30 3.24 1.20
N GLU A 62 -9.09 2.14 1.92
CA GLU A 62 -8.25 2.09 3.12
C GLU A 62 -6.81 2.53 2.83
N LEU A 63 -6.19 1.97 1.78
CA LEU A 63 -4.82 2.33 1.40
C LEU A 63 -4.70 3.81 1.05
N TYR A 64 -5.60 4.32 0.20
CA TYR A 64 -5.58 5.73 -0.20
C TYR A 64 -5.66 6.67 1.03
N ARG A 65 -6.57 6.36 1.96
CA ARG A 65 -6.71 7.11 3.21
C ARG A 65 -5.42 7.06 4.04
N LEU A 66 -4.82 5.87 4.20
CA LEU A 66 -3.61 5.70 5.00
C LEU A 66 -2.42 6.45 4.40
N LEU A 67 -2.21 6.38 3.08
CA LEU A 67 -1.15 7.15 2.41
C LEU A 67 -1.32 8.66 2.57
N THR A 68 -2.58 9.14 2.59
CA THR A 68 -2.87 10.57 2.73
C THR A 68 -2.59 11.11 4.14
N VAL A 69 -2.70 10.29 5.18
CA VAL A 69 -2.57 10.73 6.58
C VAL A 69 -1.22 10.36 7.22
N ASP A 70 -0.53 9.35 6.69
CA ASP A 70 0.75 8.90 7.22
C ASP A 70 1.90 9.74 6.64
N GLY A 71 2.62 10.43 7.54
CA GLY A 71 3.66 11.40 7.17
C GLY A 71 4.93 10.83 6.53
N ARG A 72 5.01 9.51 6.31
CA ARG A 72 6.08 8.87 5.52
C ARG A 72 5.83 8.97 4.03
N PHE A 73 4.57 9.13 3.60
CA PHE A 73 4.19 9.12 2.19
C PHE A 73 3.84 10.52 1.71
N PHE A 74 4.28 10.84 0.50
CA PHE A 74 4.08 12.15 -0.11
C PHE A 74 3.39 11.99 -1.46
N HIS A 75 2.33 12.76 -1.68
CA HIS A 75 1.61 12.82 -2.94
C HIS A 75 2.19 13.95 -3.80
N ASN A 76 2.74 13.59 -4.95
CA ASN A 76 3.34 14.50 -5.90
C ASN A 76 2.29 15.22 -6.74
N ILE A 77 2.67 16.35 -7.35
CA ILE A 77 1.79 17.15 -8.22
C ILE A 77 1.33 16.36 -9.45
N ASP A 78 2.15 15.41 -9.93
CA ASP A 78 1.85 14.54 -11.07
C ASP A 78 0.91 13.36 -10.73
N GLY A 79 0.43 13.27 -9.48
CA GLY A 79 -0.47 12.20 -9.02
C GLY A 79 0.23 10.92 -8.60
N THR A 80 1.57 10.91 -8.53
CA THR A 80 2.35 9.79 -8.02
C THR A 80 2.62 9.90 -6.52
N TRP A 81 3.01 8.78 -5.90
CA TRP A 81 3.36 8.69 -4.49
C TRP A 81 4.83 8.33 -4.32
N THR A 82 5.44 8.82 -3.25
CA THR A 82 6.82 8.54 -2.89
C THR A 82 7.03 8.54 -1.38
N THR A 83 8.11 7.91 -0.91
CA THR A 83 8.61 8.05 0.48
C THR A 83 9.72 9.10 0.57
N LYS A 84 10.16 9.66 -0.56
CA LYS A 84 11.16 10.75 -0.60
C LYS A 84 10.50 12.04 -0.15
N ARG A 85 10.99 12.60 0.96
CA ARG A 85 10.54 13.90 1.45
C ARG A 85 10.79 14.97 0.38
N PRO A 86 9.78 15.74 -0.04
CA PRO A 86 9.96 16.85 -0.95
C PRO A 86 10.96 17.85 -0.36
N GLU A 87 11.98 18.23 -1.11
CA GLU A 87 12.86 19.31 -0.68
C GLU A 87 12.07 20.62 -0.70
N PHE A 88 11.93 21.26 0.46
CA PHE A 88 11.41 22.61 0.52
C PHE A 88 12.47 23.55 -0.06
N ILE A 89 12.34 23.94 -1.32
CA ILE A 89 13.09 25.08 -1.85
C ILE A 89 12.58 26.30 -1.08
N LYS A 90 13.39 26.80 -0.13
CA LYS A 90 13.18 28.11 0.46
C LYS A 90 13.47 29.13 -0.64
N ASN A 91 12.42 29.75 -1.16
CA ASN A 91 12.53 30.98 -1.95
C ASN A 91 13.05 32.13 -1.08
#